data_AF-A0A4V6E8H9-F1
#
_entry.id   AF-A0A4V6E8H9-F1
#
_cell.length_a   1.000
_cell.length_b   1.000
_cell.length_c   1.000
_cell.angle_alpha   90.00
_cell.angle_beta   90.00
_cell.angle_gamma   90.00
#
_symmetry.space_group_name_H-M   'P 1'
#
loop_
_entity.id
_entity.type
_entity.pdbx_description
1 polymer ?
#
loop_
_entity_poly.entity_id
_entity_poly.type
_entity_poly.pdbx_seq_one_letter_code
_entity_poly.pdbx_strand_id
1 'polypeptide(L)'
;MCSQIFRSSSLTRRGQGHASPPARRRQAESPRRDRRHATGRGRLRQIDAGATDLIVVIVGYKPEQIIDRYGDAYRDVPITYTHQREQLGLAHAILQAEPHVDGDFMLMLGDNVFRGNLPDVTNRQQEDRADAAFLVEEVPYEEASRYGVLDTNEYGEVVEVVEKPDDPPSNLVMTGFYTFTPAIFHACHLVQPSDRGEYELPDAIDLLIQSGRTIDAIKLDGWRIDVGYPEDRDRAEKRLDELADKTDTNDGTEPDDTDEAVVDG
;
A
#
# COMPACT_ATOMS: atom_id res chain seq x y z
N MET A 1 -3.50 -14.65 2.97
CA MET A 1 -3.25 -13.19 2.83
C MET A 1 -4.29 -12.55 1.92
N CYS A 2 -4.61 -11.27 2.13
CA CYS A 2 -5.30 -10.43 1.17
C CYS A 2 -4.31 -9.32 0.81
N SER A 3 -3.86 -9.26 -0.44
CA SER A 3 -2.96 -8.20 -0.90
C SER A 3 -3.75 -7.23 -1.77
N GLN A 4 -3.48 -5.94 -1.66
CA GLN A 4 -4.19 -4.90 -2.40
C GLN A 4 -3.20 -4.19 -3.31
N ILE A 5 -3.48 -4.21 -4.61
CA ILE A 5 -2.73 -3.47 -5.61
C ILE A 5 -3.56 -2.26 -6.03
N PHE A 6 -2.96 -1.09 -6.00
CA PHE A 6 -3.60 0.17 -6.31
C PHE A 6 -2.97 0.78 -7.55
N ARG A 7 -3.80 1.19 -8.50
CA ARG A 7 -3.37 1.95 -9.68
C ARG A 7 -3.80 3.41 -9.54
N SER A 8 -2.89 4.31 -9.86
CA SER A 8 -3.16 5.74 -9.95
C SER A 8 -2.68 6.30 -11.28
N SER A 9 -3.49 7.13 -11.92
CA SER A 9 -3.15 7.80 -13.19
C SER A 9 -2.03 8.82 -13.01
N SER A 10 -1.79 9.30 -11.78
CA SER A 10 -0.70 10.22 -11.46
C SER A 10 0.68 9.57 -11.44
N LEU A 11 0.74 8.24 -11.26
CA LEU A 11 1.98 7.45 -11.30
C LEU A 11 2.46 7.17 -12.73
N THR A 12 1.62 7.34 -13.74
CA THR A 12 2.05 7.13 -15.12
C THR A 12 2.93 8.29 -15.56
N ARG A 13 4.25 8.06 -15.72
CA ARG A 13 5.19 9.05 -16.28
C ARG A 13 4.57 9.71 -17.52
N ARG A 14 4.45 11.05 -17.51
CA ARG A 14 3.96 11.83 -18.66
C ARG A 14 4.96 11.69 -19.81
N GLY A 15 4.81 10.66 -20.63
CA GLY A 15 5.78 10.40 -21.68
C GLY A 15 5.47 9.21 -22.56
N GLN A 16 4.25 9.09 -23.09
CA GLN A 16 3.96 8.61 -24.44
C GLN A 16 2.44 8.64 -24.69
N GLY A 17 2.03 9.37 -25.73
CA GLY A 17 0.62 9.50 -26.09
C GLY A 17 0.08 8.19 -26.66
N HIS A 18 -0.87 7.58 -25.96
CA HIS A 18 -1.75 6.56 -26.53
C HIS A 18 -3.22 6.88 -26.24
N ALA A 19 -4.01 6.72 -27.29
CA ALA A 19 -5.37 7.20 -27.43
C ALA A 19 -6.33 6.51 -26.46
N SER A 20 -7.26 7.28 -25.89
CA SER A 20 -8.36 6.79 -25.06
C SER A 20 -9.28 5.84 -25.86
N PRO A 21 -9.71 4.69 -25.29
CA PRO A 21 -10.76 3.89 -25.89
C PRO A 21 -12.14 4.57 -25.73
N PRO A 22 -13.12 4.28 -26.63
CA PRO A 22 -14.35 5.06 -26.70
C PRO A 22 -15.29 4.76 -25.52
N ALA A 23 -15.84 5.83 -24.95
CA ALA A 23 -16.85 5.81 -23.89
C ALA A 23 -18.10 5.04 -24.33
N ARG A 24 -18.43 3.95 -23.63
CA ARG A 24 -19.76 3.31 -23.75
C ARG A 24 -20.75 4.06 -22.87
N ARG A 25 -21.81 4.58 -23.49
CA ARG A 25 -22.96 5.24 -22.85
C ARG A 25 -23.62 4.29 -21.83
N ARG A 26 -23.69 4.69 -20.56
CA ARG A 26 -24.59 4.09 -19.57
C ARG A 26 -25.97 4.74 -19.66
N GLN A 27 -27.02 3.92 -19.75
CA GLN A 27 -28.37 4.33 -19.39
C GLN A 27 -28.44 4.44 -17.86
N ALA A 28 -28.99 5.54 -17.38
CA ALA A 28 -29.13 5.85 -15.97
C ALA A 28 -30.43 5.23 -15.44
N GLU A 29 -30.30 4.32 -14.47
CA GLU A 29 -31.37 4.01 -13.53
C GLU A 29 -30.80 4.13 -12.11
N SER A 30 -31.43 5.00 -11.31
CA SER A 30 -31.11 5.24 -9.90
C SER A 30 -31.88 4.26 -9.02
N PRO A 31 -31.27 3.79 -7.92
CA PRO A 31 -32.08 3.67 -6.71
C PRO A 31 -31.38 4.16 -5.43
N ARG A 32 -32.06 5.13 -4.80
CA ARG A 32 -32.48 5.18 -3.38
C ARG A 32 -31.46 4.77 -2.31
N ARG A 33 -31.00 5.78 -1.56
CA ARG A 33 -30.40 5.69 -0.23
C ARG A 33 -31.26 4.82 0.71
N ASP A 34 -30.67 3.76 1.25
CA ASP A 34 -31.09 3.21 2.54
C ASP A 34 -29.97 3.42 3.56
N ARG A 35 -30.30 4.19 4.61
CA ARG A 35 -29.44 4.42 5.78
C ARG A 35 -29.75 3.29 6.76
N ARG A 36 -28.89 2.29 6.86
CA ARG A 36 -28.86 1.42 8.04
C ARG A 36 -27.56 0.61 8.11
N HIS A 37 -26.98 0.59 9.31
CA HIS A 37 -25.87 -0.24 9.82
C HIS A 37 -24.48 0.43 9.87
N ALA A 38 -24.32 1.21 10.94
CA ALA A 38 -23.04 1.55 11.52
C ALA A 38 -22.59 0.41 12.45
N THR A 39 -21.76 -0.52 11.96
CA THR A 39 -20.90 -1.37 12.80
C THR A 39 -19.81 -1.99 11.91
N GLY A 40 -18.54 -1.61 12.10
CA GLY A 40 -17.40 -2.10 11.32
C GLY A 40 -16.59 -1.01 10.60
N ARG A 41 -16.01 -0.04 11.33
CA ARG A 41 -15.32 1.15 10.79
C ARG A 41 -13.81 0.99 10.51
N GLY A 42 -13.21 -0.18 10.72
CA GLY A 42 -11.78 -0.40 10.41
C GLY A 42 -11.62 -1.45 9.29
N ARG A 43 -10.99 -1.08 8.17
CA ARG A 43 -10.09 -1.93 7.34
C ARG A 43 -9.76 -1.39 5.93
N LEU A 44 -10.31 -0.28 5.45
CA LEU A 44 -9.76 0.41 4.24
C LEU A 44 -9.54 1.92 4.39
N ARG A 45 -9.30 2.39 5.62
CA ARG A 45 -8.81 3.77 5.85
C ARG A 45 -7.43 4.05 5.21
N GLN A 46 -6.76 3.04 4.66
CA GLN A 46 -5.45 3.18 4.02
C GLN A 46 -5.48 3.68 2.56
N ILE A 47 -6.65 3.77 1.92
CA ILE A 47 -6.75 4.28 0.53
C ILE A 47 -6.77 5.82 0.46
N ASP A 48 -5.96 6.49 1.26
CA ASP A 48 -5.62 7.91 1.06
C ASP A 48 -4.22 8.08 0.43
N ALA A 49 -3.61 6.98 -0.05
CA ALA A 49 -2.36 6.98 -0.80
C ALA A 49 -2.49 7.51 -2.26
N GLY A 50 -3.65 8.03 -2.65
CA GLY A 50 -3.84 8.66 -3.96
C GLY A 50 -4.15 7.71 -5.12
N ALA A 51 -4.72 6.53 -4.86
CA ALA A 51 -5.26 5.67 -5.92
C ALA A 51 -6.50 6.32 -6.54
N THR A 52 -6.45 6.64 -7.84
CA THR A 52 -7.52 7.37 -8.54
C THR A 52 -8.23 6.58 -9.64
N ASP A 53 -7.65 5.46 -10.09
CA ASP A 53 -8.14 4.79 -11.32
C ASP A 53 -8.76 3.41 -11.08
N LEU A 54 -8.05 2.54 -10.36
CA LEU A 54 -8.43 1.14 -10.20
C LEU A 54 -7.79 0.56 -8.94
N ILE A 55 -8.56 -0.25 -8.23
CA ILE A 55 -8.08 -1.07 -7.12
C ILE A 55 -8.18 -2.52 -7.54
N VAL A 56 -7.09 -3.28 -7.45
CA VAL A 56 -7.05 -4.72 -7.65
C VAL A 56 -6.86 -5.39 -6.30
N VAL A 57 -7.87 -6.11 -5.83
CA VAL A 57 -7.80 -6.84 -4.56
C VAL A 57 -7.52 -8.32 -4.86
N ILE A 58 -6.35 -8.79 -4.43
CA ILE A 58 -5.98 -10.20 -4.50
C ILE A 58 -6.57 -10.90 -3.28
N VAL A 59 -7.57 -11.75 -3.52
CA VAL A 59 -8.27 -12.50 -2.49
C VAL A 59 -7.87 -13.98 -2.52
N GLY A 60 -7.70 -14.57 -1.35
CA GLY A 60 -7.41 -16.00 -1.16
C GLY A 60 -8.41 -16.64 -0.21
N TYR A 61 -8.12 -16.56 1.09
CA TYR A 61 -8.99 -17.11 2.15
C TYR A 61 -10.23 -16.24 2.38
N LYS A 62 -11.42 -16.87 2.41
CA LYS A 62 -12.73 -16.22 2.64
C LYS A 62 -12.97 -14.96 1.78
N PRO A 63 -12.84 -15.07 0.44
CA PRO A 63 -12.97 -13.93 -0.46
C PRO A 63 -14.35 -13.25 -0.36
N GLU A 64 -15.40 -14.02 -0.03
CA GLU A 64 -16.78 -13.53 0.10
C GLU A 64 -16.87 -12.43 1.16
N GLN A 65 -16.15 -12.56 2.27
CA GLN A 65 -16.17 -11.55 3.33
C GLN A 65 -15.57 -10.20 2.87
N ILE A 66 -14.58 -10.26 1.99
CA ILE A 66 -13.94 -9.05 1.44
C ILE A 66 -14.83 -8.44 0.36
N ILE A 67 -15.40 -9.27 -0.52
CA ILE A 67 -16.29 -8.83 -1.60
C ILE A 67 -17.57 -8.22 -1.03
N ASP A 68 -18.25 -8.90 -0.11
CA ASP A 68 -19.48 -8.40 0.52
C ASP A 68 -19.27 -7.08 1.25
N ARG A 69 -18.05 -6.86 1.79
CA ARG A 69 -17.72 -5.68 2.57
C ARG A 69 -17.42 -4.44 1.73
N TYR A 70 -16.84 -4.60 0.53
CA TYR A 70 -16.38 -3.48 -0.30
C TYR A 70 -17.17 -3.33 -1.60
N GLY A 71 -17.81 -4.38 -2.10
CA GLY A 71 -18.53 -4.37 -3.37
C GLY A 71 -17.63 -3.98 -4.53
N ASP A 72 -18.22 -3.36 -5.55
CA ASP A 72 -17.52 -3.11 -6.83
C ASP A 72 -16.72 -1.79 -6.87
N ALA A 73 -16.75 -0.99 -5.79
CA ALA A 73 -16.03 0.29 -5.74
C ALA A 73 -15.79 0.77 -4.30
N TYR A 74 -14.67 1.48 -4.11
CA TYR A 74 -14.38 2.21 -2.87
C TYR A 74 -14.09 3.68 -3.18
N ARG A 75 -14.82 4.60 -2.56
CA ARG A 75 -14.72 6.05 -2.79
C ARG A 75 -14.70 6.41 -4.28
N ASP A 76 -15.66 5.87 -5.02
CA ASP A 76 -15.83 6.04 -6.48
C ASP A 76 -14.70 5.45 -7.36
N VAL A 77 -13.70 4.79 -6.77
CA VAL A 77 -12.67 4.04 -7.50
C VAL A 77 -13.15 2.59 -7.68
N PRO A 78 -13.20 2.05 -8.91
CA PRO A 78 -13.63 0.69 -9.15
C PRO A 78 -12.69 -0.34 -8.50
N ILE A 79 -13.27 -1.42 -7.98
CA ILE A 79 -12.53 -2.57 -7.45
C ILE A 79 -12.67 -3.74 -8.41
N THR A 80 -11.53 -4.34 -8.77
CA THR A 80 -11.42 -5.62 -9.44
C THR A 80 -10.88 -6.64 -8.45
N TYR A 81 -11.50 -7.82 -8.38
CA TYR A 81 -11.02 -8.92 -7.55
C TYR A 81 -10.30 -9.95 -8.40
N THR A 82 -9.11 -10.36 -7.95
CA THR A 82 -8.37 -11.49 -8.53
C THR A 82 -8.13 -12.54 -7.46
N HIS A 83 -8.04 -13.81 -7.85
CA HIS A 83 -8.00 -14.93 -6.91
C HIS A 83 -6.61 -15.56 -6.85
N GLN A 84 -5.98 -15.51 -5.68
CA GLN A 84 -4.86 -16.37 -5.35
C GLN A 84 -5.38 -17.67 -4.73
N ARG A 85 -5.63 -18.68 -5.57
CA ARG A 85 -6.22 -19.96 -5.12
C ARG A 85 -5.26 -20.76 -4.24
N GLU A 86 -3.98 -20.72 -4.57
CA GLU A 86 -2.91 -21.37 -3.83
C GLU A 86 -2.00 -20.30 -3.22
N GLN A 87 -1.83 -20.34 -1.90
CA GLN A 87 -1.01 -19.37 -1.14
C GLN A 87 0.47 -19.73 -1.27
N LEU A 88 1.02 -19.58 -2.47
CA LEU A 88 2.41 -19.88 -2.82
C LEU A 88 3.34 -18.68 -2.57
N GLY A 89 3.03 -17.76 -1.66
CA GLY A 89 3.86 -16.57 -1.42
C GLY A 89 3.45 -15.31 -2.18
N LEU A 90 4.15 -14.20 -1.88
CA LEU A 90 3.76 -12.85 -2.28
C LEU A 90 4.08 -12.53 -3.75
N ALA A 91 5.20 -13.02 -4.29
CA ALA A 91 5.51 -12.84 -5.71
C ALA A 91 4.46 -13.54 -6.59
N HIS A 92 4.01 -14.74 -6.20
CA HIS A 92 2.89 -15.43 -6.85
C HIS A 92 1.58 -14.63 -6.76
N ALA A 93 1.31 -13.97 -5.63
CA ALA A 93 0.13 -13.13 -5.46
C ALA A 93 0.12 -11.94 -6.42
N ILE A 94 1.26 -11.25 -6.56
CA ILE A 94 1.42 -10.09 -7.44
C ILE A 94 1.14 -10.47 -8.89
N LEU A 95 1.60 -11.63 -9.36
CA LEU A 95 1.32 -12.12 -10.71
C LEU A 95 -0.19 -12.28 -11.00
N GLN A 96 -1.03 -12.50 -9.99
CA GLN A 96 -2.48 -12.60 -10.20
C GLN A 96 -3.11 -11.26 -10.61
N ALA A 97 -2.42 -10.15 -10.36
CA ALA A 97 -2.87 -8.81 -10.72
C ALA A 97 -2.27 -8.31 -12.05
N GLU A 98 -1.27 -8.99 -12.60
CA GLU A 98 -0.60 -8.61 -13.87
C GLU A 98 -1.60 -8.31 -15.00
N PRO A 99 -2.68 -9.08 -15.23
CA PRO A 99 -3.64 -8.79 -16.31
C PRO A 99 -4.45 -7.49 -16.14
N HIS A 100 -4.35 -6.83 -14.98
CA HIS A 100 -5.10 -5.63 -14.62
C HIS A 100 -4.23 -4.38 -14.50
N VAL A 101 -2.91 -4.52 -14.66
CA VAL A 101 -1.92 -3.48 -14.36
C VAL A 101 -0.99 -3.26 -15.56
N ASP A 102 -1.16 -2.12 -16.24
CA ASP A 102 -0.41 -1.80 -17.48
C ASP A 102 0.66 -0.71 -17.28
N GLY A 103 0.82 -0.21 -16.06
CA GLY A 103 1.72 0.90 -15.74
C GLY A 103 2.11 0.89 -14.27
N ASP A 104 2.77 1.96 -13.83
CA ASP A 104 3.26 2.08 -12.46
C ASP A 104 2.12 1.98 -11.43
N PHE A 105 2.38 1.28 -10.34
CA PHE A 105 1.37 0.91 -9.36
C PHE A 105 1.94 0.89 -7.94
N MET A 106 1.03 0.99 -6.97
CA MET A 106 1.32 0.79 -5.56
C MET A 106 0.88 -0.61 -5.16
N LEU A 107 1.68 -1.29 -4.34
CA LEU A 107 1.32 -2.52 -3.66
C LEU A 107 1.19 -2.22 -2.16
N MET A 108 0.08 -2.67 -1.58
CA MET A 108 -0.16 -2.64 -0.14
C MET A 108 -0.51 -4.03 0.37
N LEU A 109 0.15 -4.47 1.43
CA LEU A 109 -0.18 -5.72 2.11
C LEU A 109 -1.37 -5.50 3.04
N GLY A 110 -2.41 -6.33 2.91
CA GLY A 110 -3.68 -6.11 3.63
C GLY A 110 -3.66 -6.51 5.12
N ASP A 111 -2.54 -7.04 5.60
CA ASP A 111 -2.23 -7.30 7.01
C ASP A 111 -1.40 -6.18 7.66
N ASN A 112 -0.81 -5.29 6.88
CA ASN A 112 -0.06 -4.17 7.41
C ASN A 112 -1.02 -3.01 7.67
N VAL A 113 -1.13 -2.56 8.92
CA VAL A 113 -1.90 -1.38 9.32
C VAL A 113 -0.92 -0.27 9.71
N PHE A 114 -0.98 0.86 9.03
CA PHE A 114 -0.05 1.96 9.32
C PHE A 114 -0.69 3.33 9.12
N ARG A 115 -0.10 4.31 9.81
CA ARG A 115 -0.19 5.74 9.49
C ARG A 115 1.21 6.20 9.16
N GLY A 116 1.39 6.77 7.97
CA GLY A 116 2.70 7.25 7.56
C GLY A 116 2.67 8.14 6.34
N ASN A 117 3.86 8.52 5.91
CA ASN A 117 4.18 9.39 4.80
C ASN A 117 4.12 8.68 3.42
N LEU A 118 3.01 8.00 3.12
CA LEU A 118 2.81 7.28 1.84
C LEU A 118 2.97 8.15 0.58
N PRO A 119 2.53 9.44 0.58
CA PRO A 119 2.76 10.32 -0.55
C PRO A 119 4.25 10.50 -0.87
N ASP A 120 5.15 10.48 0.11
CA ASP A 120 6.58 10.65 -0.11
C ASP A 120 7.16 9.49 -0.92
N VAL A 121 6.73 8.26 -0.63
CA VAL A 121 7.12 7.06 -1.39
C VAL A 121 6.66 7.16 -2.83
N THR A 122 5.40 7.58 -3.03
CA THR A 122 4.80 7.71 -4.37
C THR A 122 5.47 8.82 -5.17
N ASN A 123 5.73 9.96 -4.54
CA ASN A 123 6.44 11.08 -5.16
C ASN A 123 7.87 10.68 -5.53
N ARG A 124 8.56 9.89 -4.69
CA ARG A 124 9.92 9.46 -4.97
C ARG A 124 10.00 8.61 -6.23
N GLN A 125 9.08 7.67 -6.44
CA GLN A 125 9.08 6.86 -7.66
C GLN A 125 8.83 7.70 -8.94
N GLN A 126 8.07 8.81 -8.82
CA GLN A 126 7.81 9.71 -9.94
C GLN A 126 9.02 10.56 -10.33
N GLU A 127 10.03 10.68 -9.46
CA GLU A 127 11.29 11.30 -9.82
C GLU A 127 12.00 10.45 -10.87
N ASP A 128 12.70 11.08 -11.83
CA ASP A 128 13.28 10.36 -12.98
C ASP A 128 14.33 9.29 -12.63
N ARG A 129 14.66 9.13 -11.35
CA ARG A 129 15.76 8.33 -10.82
C ARG A 129 15.40 6.94 -10.30
N ALA A 130 14.12 6.65 -10.02
CA ALA A 130 13.72 5.41 -9.36
C ALA A 130 12.77 4.55 -10.22
N ASP A 131 13.01 3.24 -10.28
CA ASP A 131 12.08 2.24 -10.84
C ASP A 131 11.04 1.78 -9.80
N ALA A 132 11.40 1.86 -8.52
CA ALA A 132 10.56 1.53 -7.39
C ALA A 132 10.94 2.38 -6.17
N ALA A 133 10.00 2.54 -5.25
CA ALA A 133 10.25 3.17 -3.95
C ALA A 133 9.47 2.44 -2.86
N PHE A 134 10.12 2.19 -1.73
CA PHE A 134 9.58 1.38 -0.63
C PHE A 134 9.44 2.20 0.64
N LEU A 135 8.35 1.97 1.37
CA LEU A 135 8.25 2.39 2.76
C LEU A 135 9.01 1.38 3.63
N VAL A 136 9.98 1.86 4.40
CA VAL A 136 10.85 1.02 5.24
C VAL A 136 10.80 1.47 6.69
N GLU A 137 11.13 0.57 7.61
CA GLU A 137 11.13 0.84 9.05
C GLU A 137 12.40 0.28 9.68
N GLU A 138 13.00 1.00 10.63
CA GLU A 138 14.02 0.43 11.50
C GLU A 138 13.35 -0.25 12.69
N VAL A 139 13.68 -1.51 12.94
CA VAL A 139 13.15 -2.30 14.07
C VAL A 139 14.29 -2.67 15.04
N PRO A 140 14.00 -3.16 16.26
CA PRO A 140 15.02 -3.81 17.06
C PRO A 140 15.65 -4.98 16.29
N TYR A 141 16.98 -5.13 16.36
CA TYR A 141 17.72 -6.14 15.57
C TYR A 141 17.21 -7.56 15.80
N GLU A 142 16.79 -7.88 17.03
CA GLU A 142 16.22 -9.17 17.41
C GLU A 142 14.87 -9.48 16.75
N GLU A 143 14.22 -8.48 16.13
CA GLU A 143 12.98 -8.64 15.38
C GLU A 143 13.20 -8.66 13.86
N ALA A 144 14.36 -8.22 13.37
CA ALA A 144 14.62 -8.03 11.93
C ALA A 144 14.44 -9.33 11.12
N SER A 145 14.89 -10.47 11.66
CA SER A 145 14.79 -11.79 11.03
C SER A 145 13.36 -12.28 10.78
N ARG A 146 12.34 -11.57 11.27
CA ARG A 146 10.92 -11.89 11.01
C ARG A 146 10.42 -11.35 9.67
N TYR A 147 11.17 -10.44 9.05
CA TYR A 147 10.73 -9.68 7.87
C TYR A 147 11.73 -9.84 6.70
N GLY A 148 11.38 -9.25 5.55
CA GLY A 148 12.36 -8.93 4.52
C GLY A 148 13.28 -7.80 5.00
N VAL A 149 14.57 -8.04 5.09
CA VAL A 149 15.59 -7.08 5.54
C VAL A 149 16.27 -6.47 4.32
N LEU A 150 16.52 -5.17 4.39
CA LEU A 150 17.12 -4.38 3.31
C LEU A 150 18.47 -3.81 3.76
N ASP A 151 19.43 -3.70 2.86
CA ASP A 151 20.57 -2.80 3.04
C ASP A 151 20.55 -1.69 1.99
N THR A 152 21.05 -0.51 2.37
CA THR A 152 21.03 0.68 1.52
C THR A 152 22.41 1.30 1.43
N ASN A 153 22.74 1.89 0.28
CA ASN A 153 23.91 2.75 0.18
C ASN A 153 23.71 4.10 0.90
N GLU A 154 24.72 4.97 0.88
CA GLU A 154 24.69 6.28 1.54
C GLU A 154 23.61 7.24 0.99
N TYR A 155 23.05 6.96 -0.20
CA TYR A 155 22.02 7.76 -0.85
C TYR A 155 20.60 7.24 -0.57
N GLY A 156 20.46 6.12 0.15
CA GLY A 156 19.18 5.49 0.44
C GLY A 156 18.65 4.59 -0.68
N GLU A 157 19.49 4.24 -1.65
CA GLU A 157 19.16 3.23 -2.68
C GLU A 157 19.36 1.85 -2.09
N VAL A 158 18.39 0.95 -2.27
CA VAL A 158 18.46 -0.45 -1.83
C VAL A 158 19.50 -1.20 -2.67
N VAL A 159 20.46 -1.82 -2.01
CA VAL A 159 21.54 -2.59 -2.65
C VAL A 159 21.44 -4.08 -2.37
N GLU A 160 20.75 -4.48 -1.30
CA GLU A 160 20.55 -5.87 -0.92
C GLU A 160 19.19 -6.03 -0.26
N VAL A 161 18.55 -7.18 -0.50
CA VAL A 161 17.31 -7.57 0.17
C VAL A 161 17.32 -9.06 0.45
N VAL A 162 16.92 -9.47 1.65
CA VAL A 162 16.90 -10.88 2.05
C VAL A 162 15.62 -11.18 2.84
N GLU A 163 14.90 -12.23 2.48
CA GLU A 163 13.69 -12.66 3.19
C GLU A 163 14.04 -13.45 4.46
N LYS A 164 13.62 -12.94 5.63
CA LYS A 164 13.77 -13.59 6.95
C LYS A 164 15.16 -14.21 7.19
N PRO A 165 16.24 -13.42 7.07
CA PRO A 165 17.60 -13.92 7.28
C PRO A 165 17.81 -14.36 8.74
N ASP A 166 18.54 -15.46 8.93
CA ASP A 166 18.98 -15.88 10.28
C ASP A 166 19.96 -14.87 10.90
N ASP A 167 20.84 -14.28 10.07
CA ASP A 167 21.78 -13.21 10.44
C ASP A 167 21.47 -11.97 9.58
N PRO A 168 20.66 -11.01 10.09
CA PRO A 168 20.18 -9.90 9.28
C PRO A 168 21.30 -8.88 9.00
N PRO A 169 21.52 -8.46 7.73
CA PRO A 169 22.60 -7.54 7.38
C PRO A 169 22.38 -6.13 7.96
N SER A 170 21.13 -5.77 8.25
CA SER A 170 20.74 -4.52 8.88
C SER A 170 19.49 -4.74 9.75
N ASN A 171 19.00 -3.69 10.41
CA ASN A 171 17.69 -3.69 11.06
C ASN A 171 16.61 -2.91 10.28
N LEU A 172 16.89 -2.58 9.02
CA LEU A 172 15.95 -1.91 8.13
C LEU A 172 15.07 -2.96 7.45
N VAL A 173 13.77 -2.93 7.72
CA VAL A 173 12.84 -3.94 7.23
C VAL A 173 11.86 -3.37 6.22
N MET A 174 11.47 -4.24 5.29
CA MET A 174 10.32 -4.05 4.43
C MET A 174 9.06 -3.96 5.29
N THR A 175 8.19 -3.02 4.93
CA THR A 175 6.92 -2.84 5.64
C THR A 175 5.81 -3.62 4.94
N GLY A 176 4.94 -2.92 4.24
CA GLY A 176 3.89 -3.47 3.40
C GLY A 176 3.35 -2.42 2.43
N PHE A 177 4.13 -1.39 2.10
CA PHE A 177 3.79 -0.38 1.11
C PHE A 177 4.95 -0.17 0.14
N TYR A 178 4.70 -0.43 -1.13
CA TYR A 178 5.69 -0.42 -2.18
C TYR A 178 5.12 0.27 -3.41
N THR A 179 6.00 0.81 -4.22
CA THR A 179 5.67 1.27 -5.56
C THR A 179 6.53 0.52 -6.57
N PHE A 180 5.97 0.16 -7.71
CA PHE A 180 6.65 -0.63 -8.73
C PHE A 180 6.28 -0.14 -10.14
N THR A 181 7.22 -0.25 -11.06
CA THR A 181 6.93 -0.31 -12.49
C THR A 181 6.50 -1.73 -12.86
N PRO A 182 5.88 -1.97 -14.03
CA PRO A 182 5.54 -3.32 -14.50
C PRO A 182 6.72 -4.31 -14.60
N ALA A 183 7.96 -3.82 -14.49
CA ALA A 183 9.14 -4.68 -14.48
C ALA A 183 9.15 -5.72 -13.36
N ILE A 184 8.52 -5.44 -12.22
CA ILE A 184 8.42 -6.40 -11.11
C ILE A 184 7.75 -7.70 -11.55
N PHE A 185 6.79 -7.67 -12.47
CA PHE A 185 6.13 -8.88 -12.95
C PHE A 185 7.13 -9.84 -13.63
N HIS A 186 8.04 -9.30 -14.43
CA HIS A 186 9.08 -10.12 -15.05
C HIS A 186 9.99 -10.78 -14.01
N ALA A 187 10.37 -10.04 -12.97
CA ALA A 187 11.15 -10.60 -11.87
C ALA A 187 10.36 -11.67 -11.10
N CYS A 188 9.07 -11.43 -10.81
CA CYS A 188 8.20 -12.42 -10.16
C CYS A 188 8.06 -13.72 -10.98
N HIS A 189 8.05 -13.66 -12.31
CA HIS A 189 8.03 -14.85 -13.18
C HIS A 189 9.33 -15.69 -13.09
N LEU A 190 10.44 -15.10 -12.66
CA LEU A 190 11.74 -15.76 -12.56
C LEU A 190 12.01 -16.34 -11.18
N VAL A 191 11.33 -15.86 -10.14
CA VAL A 191 11.47 -16.35 -8.76
C VAL A 191 11.25 -17.86 -8.70
N GLN A 192 12.12 -18.55 -7.96
CA GLN A 192 11.95 -19.95 -7.62
C GLN A 192 11.41 -20.07 -6.18
N PRO A 193 10.70 -21.16 -5.84
CA PRO A 193 10.25 -21.37 -4.47
C PRO A 193 11.42 -21.39 -3.48
N SER A 194 11.26 -20.70 -2.35
CA SER A 194 12.18 -20.76 -1.21
C SER A 194 12.16 -22.14 -0.54
N ASP A 195 13.00 -22.35 0.48
CA ASP A 195 12.97 -23.56 1.31
C ASP A 195 11.61 -23.78 2.02
N ARG A 196 10.79 -22.73 2.10
CA ARG A 196 9.42 -22.76 2.64
C ARG A 196 8.38 -23.15 1.58
N GLY A 197 8.79 -23.27 0.32
CA GLY A 197 7.91 -23.53 -0.82
C GLY A 197 7.15 -22.29 -1.30
N GLU A 198 7.58 -21.09 -0.93
CA GLU A 198 6.93 -19.83 -1.27
C GLU A 198 7.75 -19.04 -2.30
N TYR A 199 7.08 -18.38 -3.23
CA TYR A 199 7.66 -17.40 -4.15
C TYR A 199 7.73 -16.04 -3.44
N GLU A 200 8.92 -15.71 -2.93
CA GLU A 200 9.13 -14.56 -2.06
C GLU A 200 9.25 -13.25 -2.84
N LEU A 201 8.70 -12.16 -2.29
CA LEU A 201 8.86 -10.83 -2.90
C LEU A 201 10.31 -10.31 -2.82
N PRO A 202 11.06 -10.49 -1.71
CA PRO A 202 12.49 -10.18 -1.69
C PRO A 202 13.29 -10.78 -2.83
N ASP A 203 13.04 -12.04 -3.20
CA ASP A 203 13.74 -12.68 -4.33
C ASP A 203 13.44 -11.98 -5.66
N ALA A 204 12.19 -11.53 -5.88
CA ALA A 204 11.85 -10.74 -7.06
C ALA A 204 12.52 -9.35 -7.04
N ILE A 205 12.63 -8.72 -5.87
CA ILE A 205 13.27 -7.42 -5.70
C ILE A 205 14.77 -7.52 -5.95
N ASP A 206 15.43 -8.57 -5.43
CA ASP A 206 16.84 -8.85 -5.67
C ASP A 206 17.12 -9.01 -7.18
N LEU A 207 16.27 -9.75 -7.89
CA LEU A 207 16.34 -9.85 -9.36
C LEU A 207 16.19 -8.50 -10.07
N LEU A 208 15.33 -7.59 -9.57
CA LEU A 208 15.24 -6.23 -10.11
C LEU A 208 16.54 -5.46 -9.90
N ILE A 209 17.11 -5.50 -8.69
CA ILE A 209 18.38 -4.84 -8.35
C ILE A 209 19.50 -5.36 -9.27
N GLN A 210 19.60 -6.68 -9.41
CA GLN A 210 20.60 -7.32 -10.30
C GLN A 210 20.42 -6.96 -11.77
N SER A 211 19.19 -6.63 -12.20
CA SER A 211 18.91 -6.14 -13.56
C SER A 211 19.31 -4.68 -13.80
N GLY A 212 19.83 -3.99 -12.77
CA GLY A 212 20.27 -2.60 -12.83
C GLY A 212 19.17 -1.57 -12.57
N ARG A 213 18.04 -2.00 -11.98
CA ARG A 213 16.94 -1.11 -11.61
C ARG A 213 17.18 -0.49 -10.25
N THR A 214 16.73 0.75 -10.08
CA THR A 214 16.93 1.53 -8.87
C THR A 214 15.71 1.49 -7.98
N ILE A 215 15.95 1.28 -6.68
CA ILE A 215 14.91 1.18 -5.67
C ILE A 215 15.27 2.10 -4.52
N ASP A 216 14.42 3.07 -4.23
CA ASP A 216 14.65 4.02 -3.15
C ASP A 216 13.92 3.61 -1.88
N ALA A 217 14.63 3.65 -0.74
CA ALA A 217 14.07 3.40 0.57
C ALA A 217 13.64 4.72 1.25
N ILE A 218 12.37 4.83 1.60
CA ILE A 218 11.80 5.96 2.33
C ILE A 218 11.42 5.50 3.74
N LYS A 219 12.09 6.06 4.74
CA LYS A 219 11.81 5.72 6.14
C LYS A 219 10.40 6.18 6.52
N LEU A 220 9.71 5.30 7.23
CA LEU A 220 8.39 5.55 7.79
C LEU A 220 8.46 6.68 8.82
N ASP A 221 7.76 7.78 8.53
CA ASP A 221 7.36 8.76 9.53
C ASP A 221 5.95 8.42 10.02
N GLY A 222 5.86 7.75 11.17
CA GLY A 222 4.60 7.38 11.79
C GLY A 222 4.68 6.05 12.52
N TRP A 223 3.73 5.16 12.26
CA TRP A 223 3.70 3.85 12.91
C TRP A 223 3.10 2.80 12.00
N ARG A 224 3.54 1.55 12.20
CA ARG A 224 3.03 0.35 11.55
C ARG A 224 2.76 -0.74 12.58
N ILE A 225 1.75 -1.54 12.31
CA ILE A 225 1.46 -2.80 12.97
C ILE A 225 1.22 -3.83 11.88
N ASP A 226 2.09 -4.84 11.84
CA ASP A 226 1.90 -6.03 11.02
C ASP A 226 0.97 -7.00 11.76
N VAL A 227 -0.17 -7.34 11.16
CA VAL A 227 -1.24 -8.12 11.81
C VAL A 227 -1.08 -9.59 11.48
N GLY A 228 -0.26 -10.29 12.27
CA GLY A 228 -0.10 -11.74 12.22
C GLY A 228 -0.98 -12.50 13.23
N TYR A 229 -1.17 -11.91 14.41
CA TYR A 229 -1.87 -12.55 15.53
C TYR A 229 -3.07 -11.72 16.03
N PRO A 230 -4.02 -12.33 16.77
CA PRO A 230 -5.16 -11.61 17.35
C PRO A 230 -4.76 -10.38 18.18
N GLU A 231 -3.65 -10.47 18.91
CA GLU A 231 -3.15 -9.39 19.75
C GLU A 231 -2.66 -8.18 18.91
N ASP A 232 -2.11 -8.42 17.72
CA ASP A 232 -1.72 -7.36 16.79
C ASP A 232 -2.94 -6.60 16.28
N ARG A 233 -4.03 -7.31 16.02
CA ARG A 233 -5.31 -6.72 15.62
C ARG A 233 -5.84 -5.80 16.72
N ASP A 234 -5.86 -6.27 17.96
CA ASP A 234 -6.34 -5.47 19.10
C ASP A 234 -5.48 -4.22 19.31
N ARG A 235 -4.15 -4.35 19.15
CA ARG A 235 -3.20 -3.23 19.18
C ARG A 235 -3.49 -2.22 18.06
N ALA A 236 -3.77 -2.70 16.84
CA ALA A 236 -4.10 -1.86 15.70
C ALA A 236 -5.43 -1.12 15.90
N GLU A 237 -6.47 -1.81 16.39
CA GLU A 237 -7.77 -1.22 16.71
C GLU A 237 -7.62 -0.09 17.73
N LYS A 238 -6.94 -0.34 18.85
CA LYS A 238 -6.66 0.68 19.87
C LYS A 238 -5.95 1.91 19.28
N ARG A 239 -4.96 1.70 18.43
CA ARG A 239 -4.18 2.80 17.84
C ARG A 239 -5.02 3.65 16.88
N LEU A 240 -5.95 3.02 16.16
CA LEU A 240 -6.88 3.73 15.28
C LEU A 240 -7.92 4.54 16.07
N ASP A 241 -8.40 4.03 17.21
CA ASP A 241 -9.35 4.73 18.07
C ASP A 241 -8.72 5.97 18.72
N GLU A 242 -7.49 5.86 19.25
CA GLU A 242 -6.74 7.00 19.81
C GLU A 242 -6.56 8.16 18.81
N LEU A 243 -6.55 7.87 17.50
CA LEU A 243 -6.47 8.88 16.45
C LEU A 243 -7.83 9.53 16.15
N ALA A 244 -8.92 8.76 16.26
CA ALA A 244 -10.27 9.29 16.09
C ALA A 244 -10.57 10.32 17.18
N ASP A 245 -10.28 9.98 18.44
CA ASP A 245 -10.53 10.86 19.59
C ASP A 245 -9.75 12.18 19.52
N LYS A 246 -8.51 12.14 19.00
CA LYS A 246 -7.68 13.35 18.79
C LYS A 246 -8.19 14.25 17.68
N THR A 247 -8.86 13.69 16.68
CA THR A 247 -9.41 14.46 15.55
C THR A 247 -10.68 15.19 15.98
N ASP A 248 -11.49 14.58 16.84
CA ASP A 248 -12.72 15.17 17.37
C ASP A 248 -12.48 16.28 18.42
N THR A 249 -11.29 16.35 19.01
CA THR A 249 -10.94 17.37 20.03
C THR A 249 -10.41 18.68 19.41
N ASN A 250 -10.04 18.68 18.12
CA ASN A 250 -9.36 19.82 17.48
C ASN A 250 -10.29 20.72 16.63
N ASP A 251 -11.61 20.47 16.64
CA ASP A 251 -12.64 21.26 15.93
C ASP A 251 -13.32 22.31 16.85
N GLY A 252 -12.68 22.67 17.98
CA GLY A 252 -13.29 23.46 19.05
C GLY A 252 -12.66 24.82 19.34
N THR A 253 -11.70 25.30 18.56
CA THR A 253 -11.07 26.61 18.80
C THR A 253 -11.34 27.54 17.63
N GLU A 254 -12.49 28.24 17.67
CA GLU A 254 -12.64 29.50 16.95
C GLU A 254 -11.63 30.51 17.52
N PRO A 255 -10.96 31.33 16.69
CA PRO A 255 -10.22 32.47 17.18
C PRO A 255 -11.23 33.53 17.66
N ASP A 256 -11.15 33.90 18.94
CA ASP A 256 -11.88 35.01 19.53
C ASP A 256 -11.32 36.32 18.96
N ASP A 257 -11.90 36.78 17.85
CA ASP A 257 -11.74 38.14 17.33
C ASP A 257 -12.56 39.10 18.22
N THR A 258 -11.98 39.55 19.33
CA THR A 258 -12.43 40.80 19.97
C THR A 258 -11.63 41.98 19.41
N ASP A 259 -12.16 42.56 18.33
CA ASP A 259 -11.88 43.94 17.92
C ASP A 259 -13.01 44.83 18.51
N GLU A 260 -12.75 45.49 19.64
CA GLU A 260 -13.57 46.62 20.10
C GLU A 260 -12.81 47.92 19.84
N ALA A 261 -12.99 48.45 18.63
CA ALA A 261 -12.86 49.87 18.36
C ALA A 261 -14.14 50.58 18.82
N VAL A 262 -14.03 51.46 19.83
CA VAL A 262 -15.01 52.52 20.07
C VAL A 262 -14.28 53.86 20.07
N VAL A 263 -14.48 54.61 18.99
CA VAL A 263 -14.25 56.05 18.89
C VAL A 263 -15.64 56.70 18.87
N ASP A 264 -15.95 57.53 19.87
CA ASP A 264 -16.45 58.91 19.68
C ASP A 264 -16.77 59.57 21.03
N GLY A 265 -16.30 60.82 21.20
CA GLY A 265 -16.60 61.71 22.33
C GLY A 265 -15.49 62.67 22.70
#